data_AF-A0A6N7AVJ5-F1
#
_entry.id   AF-A0A6N7AVJ5-F1
#
_cell.length_a   1.000
_cell.length_b   1.000
_cell.length_c   1.000
_cell.angle_alpha   90.00
_cell.angle_beta   90.00
_cell.angle_gamma   90.00
#
_symmetry.space_group_name_H-M   'P 1'
#
loop_
_entity.id
_entity.type
_entity.pdbx_description
1 polymer ?
#
loop_
_entity_poly.entity_id
_entity_poly.type
_entity_poly.pdbx_seq_one_letter_code
_entity_poly.pdbx_strand_id
1 'polypeptide(L)'
;MKLRILGLTVYSIGMAYVEAMVVIYLRRLIPFEGLSELSVDKIAVFLGENYILFEEQTREAATIVMLICVALLAGRNLKEKTAAFLWCFGIWDIFYYVFLRIWTGWPKSFMDMDVLFLIPAPWVSPVAVPLAISVIMLGVALFLFKGKGKA
;
A
#
# COMPACT_ATOMS: atom_id res chain seq x y z
N MET A 1 9.57 -20.98 9.80
CA MET A 1 9.21 -20.26 8.56
C MET A 1 7.71 -19.97 8.46
N LYS A 2 6.83 -20.98 8.63
CA LYS A 2 5.37 -20.79 8.58
C LYS A 2 4.82 -19.74 9.55
N LEU A 3 5.20 -19.82 10.83
CA LEU A 3 4.75 -18.84 11.84
C LEU A 3 5.21 -17.40 11.54
N ARG A 4 6.42 -17.26 10.98
CA ARG A 4 6.94 -15.94 10.57
C ARG A 4 6.14 -15.35 9.41
N ILE A 5 5.88 -16.15 8.37
CA ILE A 5 5.08 -15.70 7.22
C ILE A 5 3.67 -15.32 7.68
N LEU A 6 3.05 -16.13 8.54
CA LEU A 6 1.76 -15.81 9.14
C LEU A 6 1.80 -14.48 9.91
N GLY A 7 2.82 -14.28 10.75
CA GLY A 7 2.99 -13.03 11.50
C GLY A 7 3.15 -11.81 10.58
N LEU A 8 3.95 -11.92 9.52
CA LEU A 8 4.10 -10.86 8.52
C LEU A 8 2.77 -10.58 7.79
N THR A 9 2.03 -11.62 7.41
CA THR A 9 0.72 -11.46 6.77
C THR A 9 -0.28 -10.75 7.68
N VAL A 10 -0.43 -11.19 8.94
CA VAL A 10 -1.36 -10.57 9.89
C VAL A 10 -0.97 -9.12 10.18
N TYR A 11 0.34 -8.85 10.34
CA TYR A 11 0.86 -7.49 10.47
C TYR A 11 0.49 -6.61 9.27
N SER A 12 0.77 -7.07 8.05
CA SER A 12 0.49 -6.31 6.83
C SER A 12 -0.99 -6.03 6.62
N ILE A 13 -1.87 -7.00 6.94
CA ILE A 13 -3.32 -6.80 6.87
C ILE A 13 -3.76 -5.74 7.88
N GLY A 14 -3.30 -5.83 9.13
CA GLY A 14 -3.63 -4.83 10.16
C GLY A 14 -3.13 -3.43 9.81
N MET A 15 -1.91 -3.34 9.29
CA MET A 15 -1.31 -2.09 8.85
C MET A 15 -2.05 -1.49 7.65
N ALA A 16 -2.47 -2.32 6.67
CA ALA A 16 -3.29 -1.90 5.54
C ALA A 16 -4.65 -1.35 5.98
N TYR A 17 -5.24 -1.94 7.02
CA TYR A 17 -6.50 -1.46 7.58
C TYR A 17 -6.36 -0.05 8.16
N VAL A 18 -5.29 0.20 8.92
CA VAL A 18 -5.02 1.54 9.50
C VAL A 18 -4.86 2.57 8.39
N GLU A 19 -4.06 2.26 7.38
CA GLU A 19 -3.82 3.13 6.22
C GLU A 19 -5.11 3.42 5.43
N ALA A 20 -5.91 2.38 5.15
CA ALA A 20 -7.19 2.54 4.48
C ALA A 20 -8.17 3.41 5.28
N MET A 21 -8.19 3.28 6.62
CA MET A 21 -9.04 4.11 7.47
C MET A 21 -8.69 5.59 7.41
N VAL A 22 -7.40 5.94 7.36
CA VAL A 22 -6.97 7.34 7.20
C VAL A 22 -7.55 7.91 5.90
N VAL A 23 -7.40 7.19 4.78
CA VAL A 23 -7.94 7.62 3.48
C VAL A 23 -9.47 7.68 3.47
N ILE A 24 -10.14 6.74 4.14
CA ILE A 24 -11.61 6.76 4.30
C ILE A 24 -12.06 7.99 5.09
N TYR A 25 -11.35 8.35 6.16
CA TYR A 25 -11.66 9.54 6.94
C TYR A 25 -11.44 10.81 6.13
N LEU A 26 -10.36 10.90 5.36
CA LEU A 26 -10.14 12.01 4.42
C LEU A 26 -11.31 12.14 3.44
N ARG A 27 -11.74 11.04 2.80
CA ARG A 27 -12.89 11.04 1.87
C ARG A 27 -14.22 11.47 2.50
N ARG A 28 -14.39 11.27 3.81
CA ARG A 28 -15.63 11.60 4.53
C ARG A 28 -15.65 13.01 5.11
N LEU A 29 -14.50 13.48 5.60
CA LEU A 29 -14.39 14.78 6.27
C LEU A 29 -14.26 15.93 5.29
N ILE A 30 -13.67 15.66 4.13
CA ILE A 30 -13.51 16.65 3.08
C ILE A 30 -14.79 16.64 2.23
N PRO A 31 -15.53 17.76 2.08
CA PRO A 31 -16.72 17.84 1.26
C PRO A 31 -16.37 17.54 -0.20
N PHE A 32 -16.54 16.27 -0.59
CA PHE A 32 -16.06 15.73 -1.85
C PHE A 32 -17.25 15.41 -2.76
N GLU A 33 -18.03 16.43 -3.13
CA GLU A 33 -18.94 16.31 -4.26
C GLU A 33 -18.10 16.19 -5.54
N GLY A 34 -18.01 14.99 -6.13
CA GLY A 34 -17.46 14.80 -7.48
C GLY A 34 -16.11 14.09 -7.63
N LEU A 35 -15.64 13.28 -6.67
CA LEU A 35 -14.45 12.43 -6.88
C LEU A 35 -14.56 11.46 -8.07
N SER A 36 -15.78 11.12 -8.48
CA SER A 36 -16.01 10.34 -9.70
C SER A 36 -15.61 11.08 -10.98
N GLU A 37 -15.33 12.39 -10.91
CA GLU A 37 -15.07 13.27 -12.07
C GLU A 37 -13.81 14.14 -11.92
N LEU A 38 -13.11 14.09 -10.79
CA LEU A 38 -11.95 14.95 -10.53
C LEU A 38 -10.66 14.33 -11.07
N SER A 39 -10.02 15.04 -12.00
CA SER A 39 -8.67 14.75 -12.48
C SER A 39 -7.63 14.96 -11.37
N VAL A 40 -6.51 14.24 -11.45
CA VAL A 40 -5.50 14.18 -10.38
C VAL A 40 -4.86 15.51 -10.05
N ASP A 41 -4.69 16.38 -11.05
CA ASP A 41 -4.19 17.74 -10.83
C ASP A 41 -5.07 18.49 -9.84
N LYS A 42 -6.38 18.24 -9.87
CA LYS A 42 -7.32 18.84 -8.94
C LYS A 42 -7.24 18.23 -7.55
N ILE A 43 -6.90 16.94 -7.40
CA ILE A 43 -6.66 16.32 -6.09
C ILE A 43 -5.36 16.86 -5.48
N ALA A 44 -4.28 16.95 -6.25
CA ALA A 44 -3.00 17.48 -5.77
C ALA A 44 -3.08 18.97 -5.43
N VAL A 45 -3.74 19.78 -6.27
CA VAL A 45 -4.01 21.20 -6.00
C VAL A 45 -4.90 21.33 -4.77
N PHE A 46 -5.96 20.53 -4.66
CA PHE A 46 -6.87 20.55 -3.51
C PHE A 46 -6.14 20.19 -2.20
N LEU A 47 -5.32 19.14 -2.20
CA LEU A 47 -4.52 18.76 -1.01
C LEU A 47 -3.52 19.85 -0.63
N GLY A 48 -2.94 20.54 -1.62
CA GLY A 48 -2.08 21.70 -1.40
C GLY A 48 -2.84 22.89 -0.81
N GLU A 49 -4.01 23.21 -1.34
CA GLU A 49 -4.88 24.31 -0.89
C GLU A 49 -5.44 24.08 0.51
N ASN A 50 -5.66 22.83 0.91
CA ASN A 50 -6.15 22.47 2.23
C ASN A 50 -5.03 22.18 3.25
N TYR A 51 -3.76 22.36 2.88
CA TYR A 51 -2.60 22.06 3.74
C TYR A 51 -2.59 20.61 4.27
N ILE A 52 -2.92 19.64 3.41
CA ILE A 52 -2.93 18.20 3.75
C ILE A 52 -1.85 17.43 2.96
N LEU A 53 -1.31 18.03 1.90
CA LEU A 53 -0.36 17.36 1.01
C LEU A 53 0.92 16.91 1.75
N PHE A 54 1.46 17.73 2.64
CA PHE A 54 2.68 17.42 3.37
C PHE A 54 2.47 16.32 4.41
N GLU A 55 1.32 16.35 5.09
CA GLU A 55 0.87 15.34 6.04
C GLU A 55 0.73 13.98 5.36
N GLU A 56 0.13 13.93 4.16
CA GLU A 56 0.03 12.68 3.41
C GLU A 56 1.38 12.19 2.89
N GLN A 57 2.25 13.07 2.41
CA GLN A 57 3.61 12.68 2.01
C GLN A 57 4.43 12.13 3.18
N THR A 58 4.32 12.73 4.36
CA THR A 58 5.03 12.26 5.56
C THR A 58 4.44 10.96 6.09
N ARG A 59 3.11 10.77 5.98
CA ARG A 59 2.44 9.49 6.28
C ARG A 59 2.92 8.37 5.34
N GLU A 60 2.94 8.62 4.03
CA GLU A 60 3.46 7.65 3.05
C GLU A 60 4.92 7.29 3.30
N ALA A 61 5.75 8.27 3.65
CA ALA A 61 7.14 8.03 4.05
C ALA A 61 7.22 7.15 5.32
N ALA A 62 6.36 7.39 6.31
CA ALA A 62 6.27 6.55 7.51
C ALA A 62 5.86 5.11 7.17
N THR A 63 4.92 4.90 6.25
CA THR A 63 4.53 3.57 5.74
C THR A 63 5.71 2.82 5.14
N ILE A 64 6.52 3.48 4.32
CA ILE A 64 7.75 2.88 3.76
C ILE A 64 8.73 2.51 4.88
N VAL A 65 8.96 3.41 5.84
CA VAL A 65 9.85 3.14 7.00
C VAL A 65 9.36 1.93 7.79
N MET A 66 8.07 1.84 8.08
CA MET A 66 7.48 0.69 8.78
C MET A 66 7.71 -0.63 8.03
N LEU A 67 7.51 -0.65 6.70
CA LEU A 67 7.74 -1.82 5.86
C LEU A 67 9.23 -2.23 5.85
N ILE A 68 10.15 -1.26 5.78
CA ILE A 68 11.59 -1.51 5.87
C ILE A 68 11.93 -2.09 7.25
N CYS A 69 11.46 -1.47 8.33
CA CYS A 69 11.74 -1.92 9.70
C CYS A 69 11.29 -3.36 9.95
N VAL A 70 10.05 -3.71 9.58
CA VAL A 70 9.55 -5.08 9.79
C VAL A 70 10.34 -6.10 8.96
N ALA A 71 10.74 -5.73 7.74
CA ALA A 71 11.54 -6.57 6.88
C ALA A 71 12.95 -6.83 7.44
N LEU A 72 13.60 -5.78 7.97
CA LEU A 72 14.92 -5.86 8.60
C LEU A 72 14.89 -6.74 9.86
N LEU A 73 13.83 -6.65 10.66
CA LEU A 73 13.64 -7.45 11.87
C LEU A 73 13.31 -8.92 11.57
N ALA A 74 12.59 -9.19 10.47
CA ALA A 74 12.13 -10.55 10.14
C ALA A 74 13.20 -11.43 9.45
N GLY A 75 14.15 -10.81 8.73
CA GLY A 75 15.13 -11.51 7.90
C GLY A 75 16.53 -11.64 8.52
N ARG A 76 17.14 -12.83 8.44
CA ARG A 76 18.51 -13.06 8.96
C ARG A 76 19.61 -12.62 7.99
N ASN A 77 19.32 -12.61 6.69
CA ASN A 77 20.24 -12.19 5.63
C ASN A 77 19.50 -11.31 4.62
N LEU A 78 20.23 -10.70 3.68
CA LEU A 78 19.66 -9.78 2.71
C LEU A 78 18.52 -10.41 1.90
N LYS A 79 18.65 -11.66 1.46
CA LYS A 79 17.60 -12.38 0.72
C LYS A 79 16.31 -12.49 1.52
N GLU A 80 16.39 -12.87 2.80
CA GLU A 80 15.21 -12.96 3.66
C GLU A 80 14.59 -11.60 3.99
N LYS A 81 15.43 -10.56 4.16
CA LYS A 81 14.97 -9.19 4.39
C LYS A 81 14.22 -8.68 3.16
N THR A 82 14.78 -8.86 1.97
CA THR A 82 14.10 -8.52 0.70
C THR A 82 12.81 -9.32 0.53
N ALA A 83 12.82 -10.63 0.80
CA ALA A 83 11.60 -11.45 0.73
C ALA A 83 10.52 -10.97 1.70
N ALA A 84 10.89 -10.61 2.94
CA ALA A 84 9.96 -10.08 3.93
C ALA A 84 9.39 -8.72 3.52
N PHE A 85 10.20 -7.82 2.97
CA PHE A 85 9.76 -6.54 2.45
C PHE A 85 8.73 -6.73 1.32
N LEU A 86 9.09 -7.50 0.29
CA LEU A 86 8.21 -7.78 -0.84
C LEU A 86 6.90 -8.46 -0.42
N TRP A 87 6.97 -9.39 0.54
CA TRP A 87 5.80 -10.04 1.10
C TRP A 87 4.88 -9.04 1.80
N CYS A 88 5.45 -8.20 2.67
CA CYS A 88 4.67 -7.25 3.44
C CYS A 88 4.05 -6.16 2.56
N PHE A 89 4.82 -5.64 1.60
CA PHE A 89 4.36 -4.62 0.66
C PHE A 89 3.19 -5.14 -0.19
N GLY A 90 3.34 -6.32 -0.80
CA GLY A 90 2.29 -6.88 -1.65
C GLY A 90 1.01 -7.22 -0.90
N ILE A 91 1.09 -7.73 0.34
CA ILE A 91 -0.11 -7.96 1.16
C ILE A 91 -0.74 -6.64 1.57
N TRP A 92 0.06 -5.67 2.01
CA TRP A 92 -0.43 -4.37 2.46
C TRP A 92 -1.23 -3.67 1.35
N ASP A 93 -0.65 -3.59 0.16
CA ASP A 93 -1.23 -2.90 -1.00
C ASP A 93 -2.54 -3.55 -1.46
N ILE A 94 -2.58 -4.88 -1.55
CA ILE A 94 -3.82 -5.60 -1.91
C ILE A 94 -4.92 -5.35 -0.87
N PHE A 95 -4.60 -5.49 0.43
CA PHE A 95 -5.60 -5.35 1.48
C PHE A 95 -6.06 -3.91 1.68
N TYR A 96 -5.23 -2.91 1.36
CA TYR A 96 -5.63 -1.51 1.30
C TYR A 96 -6.84 -1.33 0.37
N TYR A 97 -6.77 -1.85 -0.86
CA TYR A 97 -7.89 -1.81 -1.80
C TYR A 97 -9.10 -2.65 -1.35
N VAL A 98 -8.87 -3.81 -0.72
CA VAL A 98 -9.95 -4.64 -0.16
C VAL A 98 -10.74 -3.84 0.87
N PHE A 99 -10.07 -3.15 1.79
CA PHE A 99 -10.75 -2.35 2.80
C PHE A 99 -11.43 -1.12 2.21
N LEU A 100 -10.80 -0.42 1.26
CA LEU A 100 -11.48 0.66 0.54
C LEU A 100 -12.78 0.19 -0.12
N ARG A 101 -12.76 -0.98 -0.77
CA ARG A 101 -13.93 -1.55 -1.43
C ARG A 101 -15.04 -1.87 -0.44
N ILE A 102 -14.70 -2.46 0.70
CA ILE A 102 -15.67 -2.81 1.75
C ILE A 102 -16.36 -1.57 2.30
N TRP A 103 -15.61 -0.50 2.57
CA TRP A 103 -16.13 0.66 3.30
C TRP A 103 -16.72 1.76 2.42
N THR A 104 -16.27 1.87 1.18
CA THR A 104 -16.66 2.95 0.27
C THR A 104 -17.34 2.47 -1.00
N GLY A 105 -17.28 1.16 -1.30
CA GLY A 105 -17.69 0.63 -2.59
C GLY A 105 -16.74 0.99 -3.74
N TRP A 106 -15.59 1.63 -3.49
CA TRP A 106 -14.55 1.92 -4.47
C TRP A 106 -13.30 1.06 -4.18
N PRO A 107 -12.59 0.51 -5.18
CA PRO A 107 -12.80 0.69 -6.62
C PRO A 107 -13.96 -0.14 -7.17
N LYS A 108 -14.70 0.42 -8.13
CA LYS A 108 -15.77 -0.26 -8.88
C LYS A 108 -15.23 -1.18 -9.96
N SER A 109 -14.08 -0.83 -10.52
CA SER A 109 -13.37 -1.60 -11.53
C SER A 109 -11.86 -1.55 -11.29
N PHE A 110 -11.13 -2.54 -11.78
CA PHE A 110 -9.66 -2.50 -11.81
C PHE A 110 -9.11 -1.37 -12.69
N MET A 111 -9.95 -0.78 -13.56
CA MET A 111 -9.57 0.36 -14.40
C MET A 111 -9.81 1.73 -13.74
N ASP A 112 -10.37 1.77 -12.53
CA ASP A 112 -10.52 3.03 -11.81
C ASP A 112 -9.15 3.61 -11.51
N MET A 113 -8.98 4.90 -11.79
CA MET A 113 -7.74 5.62 -11.54
C MET A 113 -7.56 5.87 -10.05
N ASP A 114 -6.33 5.69 -9.58
CA ASP A 114 -5.94 5.95 -8.21
C ASP A 114 -4.65 6.75 -8.13
N VAL A 115 -4.46 7.44 -7.01
CA VAL A 115 -3.19 8.06 -6.61
C VAL A 115 -2.47 7.05 -5.73
N LEU A 116 -1.45 6.40 -6.28
CA LEU A 116 -0.75 5.30 -5.61
C LEU A 116 0.17 5.80 -4.50
N PHE A 117 0.91 6.87 -4.79
CA PHE A 117 1.87 7.52 -3.91
C PHE A 117 2.03 8.98 -4.34
N LEU A 118 2.29 9.87 -3.39
CA LEU A 118 2.59 11.29 -3.58
C LEU A 118 4.10 11.58 -3.54
N ILE A 119 4.92 10.64 -3.07
CA ILE A 119 6.38 10.73 -3.01
C ILE A 119 7.08 9.79 -4.02
N PRO A 120 8.19 10.20 -4.66
CA PRO A 120 8.81 11.54 -4.65
C PRO A 120 8.04 12.57 -5.50
N ALA A 121 7.08 12.11 -6.30
CA ALA A 121 6.11 12.89 -7.04
C ALA A 121 4.78 12.10 -7.05
N PRO A 122 3.64 12.67 -7.49
CA PRO A 122 2.39 11.91 -7.62
C PRO A 122 2.45 10.81 -8.68
N TRP A 123 2.16 9.57 -8.28
CA TRP A 123 2.04 8.41 -9.15
C TRP A 123 0.58 8.06 -9.32
N VAL A 124 0.14 8.01 -10.57
CA VAL A 124 -1.26 7.77 -10.90
C VAL A 124 -1.35 6.64 -11.88
N SER A 125 -2.21 5.68 -11.59
CA SER A 125 -2.49 4.61 -12.53
C SER A 125 -3.82 3.95 -12.20
N PRO A 126 -4.35 3.12 -13.12
CA PRO A 126 -5.46 2.24 -12.79
C PRO A 126 -5.09 1.28 -11.67
N VAL A 127 -6.04 0.96 -10.78
CA VAL A 127 -5.84 0.00 -9.66
C VAL A 127 -5.29 -1.36 -10.11
N ALA A 128 -5.49 -1.76 -11.36
CA ALA A 128 -4.88 -2.96 -11.94
C ALA A 128 -3.35 -2.98 -11.82
N VAL A 129 -2.68 -1.82 -11.95
CA VAL A 129 -1.23 -1.70 -11.96
C VAL A 129 -0.61 -2.03 -10.59
N PRO A 130 -0.96 -1.37 -9.47
CA PRO A 130 -0.41 -1.70 -8.16
C PRO A 130 -0.75 -3.14 -7.76
N LEU A 131 -1.96 -3.62 -8.04
CA LEU A 131 -2.35 -5.00 -7.75
C LEU A 131 -1.49 -6.03 -8.52
N ALA A 132 -1.20 -5.77 -9.80
CA ALA A 132 -0.34 -6.64 -10.60
C ALA A 132 1.10 -6.66 -10.05
N ILE A 133 1.64 -5.50 -9.70
CA ILE A 133 2.96 -5.37 -9.07
C ILE A 133 2.98 -6.14 -7.75
N SER A 134 1.95 -6.00 -6.93
CA SER A 134 1.81 -6.70 -5.65
C SER A 134 1.77 -8.22 -5.81
N VAL A 135 1.06 -8.74 -6.81
CA VAL A 135 1.07 -10.18 -7.13
C VAL A 135 2.48 -10.65 -7.51
N ILE A 136 3.20 -9.88 -8.35
CA ILE A 136 4.58 -10.20 -8.73
C ILE A 136 5.50 -10.19 -7.50
N MET A 137 5.40 -9.18 -6.64
CA MET A 137 6.17 -9.08 -5.40
C MET A 137 5.94 -10.28 -4.49
N LEU A 138 4.70 -10.73 -4.32
CA LEU A 138 4.37 -11.93 -3.55
C LEU A 138 4.97 -13.19 -4.17
N GLY A 139 4.92 -13.33 -5.50
CA GLY A 139 5.55 -14.45 -6.21
C GLY A 139 7.07 -14.50 -6.00
N VAL A 140 7.75 -13.36 -6.11
CA VAL A 140 9.19 -13.24 -5.87
C VAL A 140 9.53 -13.52 -4.40
N ALA A 141 8.75 -13.00 -3.45
CA ALA A 141 8.93 -13.26 -2.03
C ALA A 141 8.85 -14.77 -1.71
N LEU A 142 7.86 -15.47 -2.27
CA LEU A 142 7.72 -16.93 -2.12
C LEU A 142 8.93 -17.68 -2.67
N PHE A 143 9.42 -17.28 -3.84
CA PHE A 143 10.61 -17.87 -4.44
C PHE A 143 11.85 -17.67 -3.55
N LEU A 144 12.06 -16.45 -3.05
CA LEU A 144 13.19 -16.12 -2.17
C LEU A 144 13.12 -16.84 -0.82
N PHE A 145 11.92 -17.04 -0.25
CA PHE A 145 11.77 -17.83 0.97
C PHE A 145 12.07 -19.32 0.78
N LYS A 146 11.77 -19.89 -0.40
CA LYS A 146 12.04 -21.31 -0.73
C LYS A 146 13.52 -21.61 -1.00
N GLY A 147 14.31 -20.63 -1.42
CA GLY A 147 15.74 -20.78 -1.76
C GLY A 147 16.66 -21.25 -0.61
N LYS A 148 16.11 -21.59 0.56
CA LYS A 148 16.82 -22.13 1.74
C LYS A 148 16.90 -23.66 1.80
N GLY A 149 16.49 -24.39 0.77
CA GLY A 149 16.48 -25.86 0.76
C GLY A 149 17.80 -26.54 0.37
N LYS A 150 18.87 -25.81 0.04
CA LYS A 150 20.17 -26.39 -0.34
C LYS A 150 21.32 -25.52 0.17
N ALA A 151 21.75 -25.78 1.41
CA ALA A 151 23.06 -25.43 1.93
C ALA A 151 23.39 -26.43 3.04
#